data_AF-A0A1D6EH40-F1
#
_entry.id   AF-A0A1D6EH40-F1
#
_cell.length_a   1.000
_cell.length_b   1.000
_cell.length_c   1.000
_cell.angle_alpha   90.00
_cell.angle_beta   90.00
_cell.angle_gamma   90.00
#
_symmetry.space_group_name_H-M   'P 1'
#
loop_
_entity.id
_entity.type
_entity.pdbx_description
1 polymer ?
#
loop_
_entity_poly.entity_id
_entity_poly.type
_entity_poly.pdbx_seq_one_letter_code
_entity_poly.pdbx_strand_id
1 'polypeptide(L)'
;MVSLQDEIFQKFNLDTEWAVRLISRITNDEDIAIESNVVVKQLLGLQINAEKYYFGIRKSLVEFDEVLEVQRKHVYNLRQVILSGDSESCSEQIFQYMQAVADEIVLVNVDPQKPPKAWNLVKLLDEFVSLGGKLSESFKDIREQNLQSALEQMQGWGPVKADSFALPNMPLPPDSFRGIRKRTSSITRWFSICVDDTSKKGRYTNTVNLLRKYFGDFLIATYLNAVQESRYDDAYIGGIEREVLLKTLDTLWKDHLVNMNKLSSAVNVRSFGHRNPLEEYKIDGCRFFISMLSATRRLTVESLVHYWSSPMESEEIFNTEDQ
;
A
#
# COMPACT_ATOMS: atom_id res chain seq x y z
N MET A 1 -30.30 44.63 9.77
CA MET A 1 -31.70 44.21 9.53
C MET A 1 -31.66 42.76 9.06
N VAL A 2 -32.53 41.91 9.58
CA VAL A 2 -32.66 40.49 9.23
C VAL A 2 -34.14 40.26 8.92
N SER A 3 -34.45 39.59 7.81
CA SER A 3 -35.82 39.23 7.44
C SER A 3 -36.07 37.76 7.69
N LEU A 4 -37.30 37.40 8.07
CA LEU A 4 -37.75 36.00 8.18
C LEU A 4 -37.71 35.24 6.85
N GLN A 5 -37.60 35.96 5.73
CA GLN A 5 -37.46 35.41 4.39
C GLN A 5 -36.01 35.09 4.02
N ASP A 6 -35.03 35.47 4.86
CA ASP A 6 -33.60 35.25 4.57
C ASP A 6 -33.29 33.74 4.46
N GLU A 7 -32.33 33.40 3.58
CA GLU A 7 -31.95 32.02 3.27
C GLU A 7 -31.59 31.17 4.50
N ILE A 8 -31.10 31.81 5.57
CA ILE A 8 -30.74 31.12 6.82
C ILE A 8 -31.96 30.48 7.49
N PHE A 9 -33.13 31.11 7.43
CA PHE A 9 -34.35 30.57 8.03
C PHE A 9 -34.94 29.43 7.19
N GLN A 10 -34.79 29.51 5.87
CA GLN A 10 -35.23 28.46 4.95
C GLN A 10 -34.34 27.22 5.03
N LYS A 11 -33.01 27.38 5.03
CA LYS A 11 -32.05 26.28 4.97
C LYS A 11 -32.02 25.40 6.22
N PHE A 12 -32.32 25.96 7.39
CA PHE A 12 -32.34 25.22 8.64
C PHE A 12 -33.70 24.60 8.97
N ASN A 13 -34.69 24.72 8.07
CA ASN A 13 -36.04 24.17 8.20
C ASN A 13 -36.61 24.35 9.61
N LEU A 14 -36.29 25.50 10.21
CA LEU A 14 -36.76 25.85 11.53
C LEU A 14 -38.24 26.12 11.37
N ASP A 15 -39.03 25.57 12.28
CA ASP A 15 -40.45 25.86 12.37
C ASP A 15 -40.60 27.36 12.67
N THR A 16 -40.57 28.20 11.64
CA THR A 16 -40.66 29.65 11.76
C THR A 16 -42.11 30.06 12.00
N GLU A 17 -43.06 29.13 11.93
CA GLU A 17 -44.46 29.41 12.17
C GLU A 17 -44.69 30.02 13.55
N TRP A 18 -44.03 29.53 14.60
CA TRP A 18 -44.17 30.14 15.93
C TRP A 18 -43.58 31.55 15.97
N ALA A 19 -42.46 31.79 15.28
CA ALA A 19 -41.76 33.08 15.25
C ALA A 19 -42.57 34.11 14.43
N VAL A 20 -43.05 33.72 13.26
CA VAL A 20 -43.94 34.50 12.38
C VAL A 20 -45.25 34.81 13.12
N ARG A 21 -45.89 33.82 13.78
CA ARG A 21 -47.11 34.04 14.58
C ARG A 21 -46.90 34.92 15.80
N LEU A 22 -45.73 34.81 16.46
CA LEU A 22 -45.39 35.64 17.60
C LEU A 22 -45.14 37.09 17.15
N ILE A 23 -44.40 37.27 16.05
CA ILE A 23 -44.08 38.57 15.47
C ILE A 23 -45.34 39.25 14.96
N SER A 24 -46.18 38.59 14.16
CA SER A 24 -47.44 39.17 13.65
C SER A 24 -48.40 39.59 14.78
N ARG A 25 -48.46 38.82 15.88
CA ARG A 25 -49.26 39.18 17.06
C ARG A 25 -48.72 40.40 17.80
N ILE A 26 -47.41 40.69 17.68
CA ILE A 26 -46.76 41.84 18.33
C ILE A 26 -46.81 43.08 17.44
N THR A 27 -46.62 42.95 16.12
CA THR A 27 -46.61 44.07 15.18
C THR A 27 -47.95 44.36 14.50
N ASN A 28 -48.95 43.51 14.70
CA ASN A 28 -50.29 43.69 14.11
C ASN A 28 -50.23 43.83 12.57
N ASP A 29 -49.31 43.09 11.94
CA ASP A 29 -48.98 43.12 10.51
C ASP A 29 -48.47 44.47 9.96
N GLU A 30 -48.02 45.39 10.81
CA GLU A 30 -47.33 46.61 10.38
C GLU A 30 -45.81 46.40 10.30
N ASP A 31 -45.16 46.99 9.27
CA ASP A 31 -43.70 46.95 9.05
C ASP A 31 -42.94 47.82 10.07
N ILE A 32 -43.03 47.47 11.35
CA ILE A 32 -42.40 48.19 12.47
C ILE A 32 -41.14 47.45 12.92
N ALA A 33 -40.07 48.20 13.22
CA ALA A 33 -38.86 47.65 13.81
C ALA A 33 -39.14 47.06 15.21
N ILE A 34 -38.86 45.77 15.39
CA ILE A 34 -39.05 45.07 16.65
C ILE A 34 -37.73 45.07 17.43
N GLU A 35 -37.71 45.75 18.57
CA GLU A 35 -36.61 45.71 19.53
C GLU A 35 -37.01 44.86 20.75
N SER A 36 -36.96 43.54 20.62
CA SER A 36 -37.24 42.65 21.75
C SER A 36 -36.06 41.73 22.09
N ASN A 37 -35.66 41.73 23.36
CA ASN A 37 -34.59 40.87 23.86
C ASN A 37 -34.92 39.36 23.72
N VAL A 38 -36.20 39.00 23.61
CA VAL A 38 -36.64 37.61 23.40
C VAL A 38 -36.35 37.14 21.98
N VAL A 39 -36.70 37.95 20.97
CA VAL A 39 -36.41 37.64 19.56
C VAL A 39 -34.90 37.63 19.31
N VAL A 40 -34.14 38.56 19.91
CA VAL A 40 -32.67 38.57 19.82
C VAL A 40 -32.08 37.28 20.41
N LYS A 41 -32.53 36.81 21.57
CA LYS A 41 -32.06 35.54 22.17
C LYS A 41 -32.38 34.33 21.29
N GLN A 42 -33.55 34.31 20.66
CA GLN A 42 -33.94 33.23 19.76
C GLN A 42 -33.09 33.25 18.48
N LEU A 43 -32.85 34.41 17.89
CA LEU A 43 -31.98 34.59 16.73
C LEU A 43 -30.54 34.17 17.03
N LEU A 44 -30.01 34.52 18.21
CA LEU A 44 -28.71 34.01 18.68
C LEU A 44 -28.70 32.48 18.78
N GLY A 45 -29.77 31.87 19.29
CA GLY A 45 -29.92 30.41 19.31
C GLY A 45 -29.87 29.79 17.90
N LEU A 46 -30.50 30.44 16.91
CA LEU A 46 -30.45 30.02 15.51
C LEU A 46 -29.04 30.15 14.93
N GLN A 47 -28.37 31.26 15.18
CA GLN A 47 -26.98 31.46 14.76
C GLN A 47 -26.07 30.37 15.35
N ILE A 48 -26.19 30.07 16.65
CA ILE A 48 -25.44 29.00 17.31
C ILE A 48 -25.72 27.64 16.66
N ASN A 49 -26.98 27.33 16.32
CA ASN A 49 -27.33 26.07 15.66
C ASN A 49 -26.78 26.00 14.22
N ALA A 50 -26.83 27.10 13.48
CA ALA A 50 -26.23 27.20 12.16
C ALA A 50 -24.71 27.01 12.22
N GLU A 51 -24.05 27.67 13.16
CA GLU A 51 -22.61 27.51 13.42
C GLU A 51 -22.27 26.06 13.77
N LYS A 52 -23.06 25.41 14.65
CA LYS A 52 -22.89 23.98 14.98
C LYS A 52 -23.02 23.08 13.76
N TYR A 53 -23.99 23.33 12.89
CA TYR A 53 -24.18 22.56 11.67
C TYR A 53 -22.98 22.69 10.71
N TYR A 54 -22.57 23.93 10.39
CA TYR A 54 -21.42 24.17 9.52
C TYR A 54 -20.10 23.74 10.16
N PHE A 55 -19.99 23.81 11.49
CA PHE A 55 -18.88 23.23 12.24
C PHE A 55 -18.85 21.71 12.07
N GLY A 56 -19.99 21.03 12.16
CA GLY A 56 -20.10 19.58 11.93
C GLY A 56 -19.62 19.16 10.54
N ILE A 57 -20.03 19.87 9.49
CA ILE A 57 -19.57 19.61 8.11
C ILE A 57 -18.05 19.78 8.00
N ARG A 58 -17.52 20.90 8.51
CA ARG A 58 -16.07 21.18 8.46
C ARG A 58 -15.28 20.15 9.26
N LYS A 59 -15.76 19.77 10.44
CA LYS A 59 -15.15 18.75 11.28
C LYS A 59 -15.08 17.41 10.54
N SER A 60 -16.18 17.00 9.92
CA SER A 60 -16.21 15.77 9.12
C SER A 60 -15.20 15.82 7.98
N LEU A 61 -15.16 16.90 7.19
CA LEU A 61 -14.17 17.06 6.12
C LEU A 61 -12.72 16.95 6.62
N VAL A 62 -12.40 17.57 7.75
CA VAL A 62 -11.08 17.46 8.38
C VAL A 62 -10.77 16.02 8.80
N GLU A 63 -11.72 15.33 9.41
CA GLU A 63 -11.55 13.92 9.84
C GLU A 63 -11.30 12.97 8.65
N PHE A 64 -11.90 13.23 7.48
CA PHE A 64 -11.61 12.49 6.25
C PHE A 64 -10.22 12.83 5.68
N ASP A 65 -9.81 14.10 5.73
CA ASP A 65 -8.51 14.54 5.25
C ASP A 65 -7.36 14.05 6.13
N GLU A 66 -7.55 13.93 7.45
CA GLU A 66 -6.55 13.37 8.38
C GLU A 66 -6.05 11.99 7.95
N VAL A 67 -6.94 11.14 7.42
CA VAL A 67 -6.57 9.82 6.90
C VAL A 67 -5.65 9.94 5.69
N LEU A 68 -5.99 10.83 4.75
CA LEU A 68 -5.19 11.09 3.56
C LEU A 68 -3.85 11.73 3.91
N GLU A 69 -3.82 12.63 4.90
CA GLU A 69 -2.60 13.31 5.31
C GLU A 69 -1.57 12.33 5.87
N VAL A 70 -1.98 11.34 6.68
CA VAL A 70 -1.09 10.28 7.17
C VAL A 70 -0.49 9.48 6.01
N GLN A 71 -1.32 9.11 5.03
CA GLN A 71 -0.89 8.35 3.84
C GLN A 71 0.05 9.18 2.96
N ARG A 72 -0.29 10.45 2.72
CA ARG A 72 0.49 11.41 1.93
C ARG A 72 1.86 11.64 2.54
N LYS A 73 1.92 11.83 3.86
CA LYS A 73 3.18 11.96 4.58
C LYS A 73 4.06 10.73 4.41
N HIS A 74 3.50 9.53 4.48
CA HIS A 74 4.26 8.30 4.24
C HIS A 74 4.82 8.23 2.82
N VAL A 75 3.98 8.46 1.80
CA VAL A 75 4.39 8.39 0.38
C VAL A 75 5.42 9.46 0.05
N TYR A 76 5.23 10.70 0.51
CA TYR A 76 6.18 11.78 0.23
C TYR A 76 7.49 11.64 0.98
N ASN A 77 7.49 11.07 2.19
CA ASN A 77 8.74 10.69 2.84
C ASN A 77 9.49 9.65 2.03
N LEU A 78 8.81 8.60 1.56
CA LEU A 78 9.41 7.54 0.74
C LEU A 78 9.94 8.10 -0.59
N ARG A 79 9.14 8.94 -1.27
CA ARG A 79 9.54 9.65 -2.50
C ARG A 79 10.76 10.54 -2.28
N GLN A 80 10.79 11.28 -1.18
CA GLN A 80 11.94 12.13 -0.82
C GLN A 80 13.20 11.30 -0.61
N VAL A 81 13.10 10.17 0.11
CA VAL A 81 14.23 9.26 0.32
C VAL A 81 14.78 8.71 -1.00
N ILE A 82 13.91 8.38 -1.97
CA ILE A 82 14.35 7.92 -3.30
C ILE A 82 15.04 9.04 -4.10
N LEU A 83 14.55 10.28 -3.99
CA LEU A 83 15.10 11.44 -4.69
C LEU A 83 16.43 11.93 -4.10
N SER A 84 16.51 12.04 -2.78
CA SER A 84 17.70 12.56 -2.10
C SER A 84 18.71 11.48 -1.73
N GLY A 85 18.33 10.20 -1.83
CA GLY A 85 19.18 9.08 -1.49
C GLY A 85 20.26 8.82 -2.54
N ASP A 86 21.42 8.37 -2.05
CA ASP A 86 22.50 7.87 -2.89
C ASP A 86 22.03 6.61 -3.65
N SER A 87 22.71 6.28 -4.75
CA SER A 87 22.37 5.09 -5.55
C SER A 87 22.43 3.80 -4.73
N GLU A 88 23.31 3.72 -3.73
CA GLU A 88 23.38 2.57 -2.82
C GLU A 88 22.08 2.40 -2.02
N SER A 89 21.51 3.48 -1.47
CA SER A 89 20.25 3.44 -0.72
C SER A 89 19.06 3.03 -1.60
N CYS A 90 19.03 3.45 -2.87
CA CYS A 90 18.01 3.02 -3.82
C CYS A 90 18.11 1.51 -4.08
N SER A 91 19.33 0.99 -4.29
CA SER A 91 19.56 -0.44 -4.49
C SER A 91 19.12 -1.26 -3.28
N GLU A 92 19.39 -0.78 -2.05
CA GLU A 92 18.94 -1.43 -0.83
C GLU A 92 17.41 -1.48 -0.72
N GLN A 93 16.72 -0.38 -1.09
CA GLN A 93 15.27 -0.31 -1.12
C GLN A 93 14.66 -1.29 -2.14
N ILE A 94 15.26 -1.40 -3.32
CA ILE A 94 14.85 -2.37 -4.35
C ILE A 94 14.98 -3.79 -3.83
N PHE A 95 16.10 -4.09 -3.18
CA PHE A 95 16.22 -5.41 -2.62
C PHE A 95 15.15 -5.63 -1.53
N GLN A 96 14.92 -4.66 -0.63
CA GLN A 96 13.82 -4.78 0.35
C GLN A 96 12.48 -5.07 -0.32
N TYR A 97 12.19 -4.43 -1.47
CA TYR A 97 11.00 -4.74 -2.27
C TYR A 97 11.01 -6.16 -2.81
N MET A 98 12.11 -6.63 -3.37
CA MET A 98 12.26 -8.02 -3.84
C MET A 98 11.99 -9.04 -2.72
N GLN A 99 12.56 -8.82 -1.53
CA GLN A 99 12.31 -9.71 -0.39
C GLN A 99 10.85 -9.67 0.05
N ALA A 100 10.25 -8.49 0.13
CA ALA A 100 8.84 -8.35 0.50
C ALA A 100 7.90 -8.99 -0.53
N VAL A 101 8.21 -8.88 -1.83
CA VAL A 101 7.44 -9.56 -2.89
C VAL A 101 7.56 -11.07 -2.78
N ALA A 102 8.76 -11.61 -2.55
CA ALA A 102 8.96 -13.03 -2.31
C ALA A 102 8.20 -13.51 -1.06
N ASP A 103 8.22 -12.70 0.00
CA ASP A 103 7.50 -12.99 1.24
C ASP A 103 5.99 -13.02 1.04
N GLU A 104 5.43 -12.04 0.31
CA GLU A 104 4.01 -11.98 -0.05
C GLU A 104 3.58 -13.23 -0.84
N ILE A 105 4.36 -13.61 -1.86
CA ILE A 105 4.09 -14.82 -2.66
C ILE A 105 4.10 -16.07 -1.78
N VAL A 106 5.08 -16.22 -0.89
CA VAL A 106 5.14 -17.39 0.00
C VAL A 106 3.96 -17.38 0.99
N LEU A 107 3.67 -16.26 1.65
CA LEU A 107 2.64 -16.16 2.69
C LEU A 107 1.21 -16.32 2.16
N VAL A 108 0.95 -15.95 0.90
CA VAL A 108 -0.35 -16.16 0.24
C VAL A 108 -0.60 -17.65 -0.04
N ASN A 109 0.44 -18.42 -0.32
CA ASN A 109 0.32 -19.80 -0.80
C ASN A 109 0.61 -20.86 0.28
N VAL A 110 1.18 -20.46 1.42
CA VAL A 110 1.64 -21.36 2.49
C VAL A 110 0.96 -21.06 3.82
N ASP A 111 0.52 -22.12 4.52
CA ASP A 111 -0.05 -22.02 5.86
C ASP A 111 0.86 -22.68 6.90
N PRO A 112 1.52 -21.91 7.79
CA PRO A 112 2.46 -22.45 8.79
C PRO A 112 1.80 -23.37 9.83
N GLN A 113 0.47 -23.43 9.91
CA GLN A 113 -0.26 -24.34 10.79
C GLN A 113 -0.49 -25.72 10.15
N LYS A 114 -0.43 -25.82 8.83
CA LYS A 114 -0.72 -27.05 8.06
C LYS A 114 0.57 -27.70 7.55
N PRO A 115 0.58 -29.02 7.33
CA PRO A 115 1.74 -29.71 6.78
C PRO A 115 2.04 -29.26 5.34
N PRO A 116 3.30 -29.33 4.87
CA PRO A 116 3.72 -28.95 3.52
C PRO A 116 2.90 -29.56 2.38
N LYS A 117 2.35 -30.77 2.58
CA LYS A 117 1.48 -31.45 1.61
C LYS A 117 0.17 -30.73 1.32
N ALA A 118 -0.26 -29.84 2.21
CA ALA A 118 -1.50 -29.07 2.07
C ALA A 118 -1.26 -27.66 1.51
N TRP A 119 -0.01 -27.28 1.23
CA TRP A 119 0.34 -25.98 0.66
C TRP A 119 0.15 -25.98 -0.84
N ASN A 120 -0.17 -24.83 -1.42
CA ASN A 120 -0.33 -24.70 -2.87
C ASN A 120 1.02 -24.35 -3.51
N LEU A 121 1.86 -25.37 -3.70
CA LEU A 121 3.22 -25.20 -4.22
C LEU A 121 3.25 -24.89 -5.72
N VAL A 122 2.27 -25.41 -6.48
CA VAL A 122 2.12 -25.11 -7.92
C VAL A 122 1.88 -23.61 -8.10
N LYS A 123 0.87 -23.07 -7.42
CA LYS A 123 0.55 -21.65 -7.52
C LYS A 123 1.69 -20.76 -7.05
N LEU A 124 2.41 -21.16 -6.01
CA LEU A 124 3.60 -20.45 -5.53
C LEU A 124 4.67 -20.35 -6.64
N LEU A 125 4.99 -21.48 -7.29
CA LEU A 125 5.97 -21.51 -8.38
C LEU A 125 5.48 -20.67 -9.58
N ASP A 126 4.22 -20.80 -9.96
CA ASP A 126 3.64 -20.05 -11.09
C ASP A 126 3.69 -18.53 -10.82
N GLU A 127 3.29 -18.09 -9.62
CA GLU A 127 3.36 -16.68 -9.22
C GLU A 127 4.81 -16.17 -9.18
N PHE A 128 5.75 -16.98 -8.67
CA PHE A 128 7.16 -16.60 -8.65
C PHE A 128 7.77 -16.51 -10.06
N VAL A 129 7.44 -17.44 -10.94
CA VAL A 129 7.88 -17.43 -12.35
C VAL A 129 7.23 -16.29 -13.13
N SER A 130 6.00 -15.90 -12.77
CA SER A 130 5.30 -14.78 -13.40
C SER A 130 5.98 -13.43 -13.20
N LEU A 131 6.87 -13.30 -12.20
CA LEU A 131 7.74 -12.12 -12.04
C LEU A 131 8.66 -11.89 -13.26
N GLY A 132 8.87 -12.93 -14.08
CA GLY A 132 9.44 -12.82 -15.42
C GLY A 132 10.96 -12.87 -15.48
N GLY A 133 11.50 -12.53 -16.66
CA GLY A 133 12.92 -12.51 -16.97
C GLY A 133 13.62 -13.86 -16.89
N LYS A 134 14.91 -13.86 -16.52
CA LYS A 134 15.76 -15.05 -16.40
C LYS A 134 15.33 -16.03 -15.28
N LEU A 135 14.38 -15.62 -14.43
CA LEU A 135 13.75 -16.50 -13.44
C LEU A 135 12.97 -17.62 -14.12
N SER A 136 12.25 -17.30 -15.21
CA SER A 136 11.46 -18.29 -15.94
C SER A 136 12.34 -19.43 -16.39
N GLU A 137 13.52 -19.14 -16.93
CA GLU A 137 14.50 -20.12 -17.40
C GLU A 137 15.01 -21.04 -16.30
N SER A 138 15.28 -20.47 -15.13
CA SER A 138 15.83 -21.23 -13.99
C SER A 138 14.82 -22.22 -13.40
N PHE A 139 13.52 -21.97 -13.57
CA PHE A 139 12.44 -22.79 -13.01
C PHE A 139 11.68 -23.63 -14.05
N LYS A 140 12.04 -23.61 -15.35
CA LYS A 140 11.32 -24.36 -16.41
C LYS A 140 11.20 -25.86 -16.12
N ASP A 141 12.23 -26.46 -15.54
CA ASP A 141 12.30 -27.91 -15.32
C ASP A 141 11.81 -28.34 -13.92
N ILE A 142 11.40 -27.40 -13.08
CA ILE A 142 11.07 -27.65 -11.68
C ILE A 142 9.58 -27.95 -11.56
N ARG A 143 9.28 -29.14 -11.03
CA ARG A 143 7.91 -29.56 -10.74
C ARG A 143 7.62 -29.42 -9.24
N GLU A 144 6.33 -29.39 -8.89
CA GLU A 144 5.86 -29.41 -7.51
C GLU A 144 6.52 -30.52 -6.68
N GLN A 145 6.70 -31.70 -7.28
CA GLN A 145 7.32 -32.86 -6.64
C GLN A 145 8.74 -32.56 -6.13
N ASN A 146 9.49 -31.70 -6.82
CA ASN A 146 10.85 -31.31 -6.42
C ASN A 146 10.79 -30.48 -5.14
N LEU A 147 9.96 -29.44 -5.11
CA LEU A 147 9.73 -28.61 -3.92
C LEU A 147 9.20 -29.45 -2.76
N GLN A 148 8.25 -30.35 -3.01
CA GLN A 148 7.69 -31.21 -1.98
C GLN A 148 8.75 -32.15 -1.40
N SER A 149 9.59 -32.76 -2.25
CA SER A 149 10.70 -33.60 -1.79
C SER A 149 11.74 -32.81 -0.98
N ALA A 150 12.03 -31.56 -1.39
CA ALA A 150 12.91 -30.66 -0.67
C ALA A 150 12.37 -30.33 0.73
N LEU A 151 11.06 -30.04 0.82
CA LEU A 151 10.36 -29.74 2.06
C LEU A 151 10.31 -30.94 3.01
N GLU A 152 10.13 -32.16 2.49
CA GLU A 152 10.16 -33.39 3.30
C GLU A 152 11.57 -33.67 3.86
N GLN A 153 12.62 -33.45 3.06
CA GLN A 153 14.01 -33.56 3.53
C GLN A 153 14.38 -32.50 4.58
N MET A 154 13.71 -31.35 4.56
CA MET A 154 13.91 -30.28 5.54
C MET A 154 13.28 -30.52 6.91
N GLN A 155 12.30 -31.44 7.04
CA GLN A 155 11.65 -31.70 8.34
C GLN A 155 12.61 -32.28 9.40
N GLY A 156 13.84 -32.65 9.03
CA GLY A 156 14.91 -33.08 9.94
C GLY A 156 15.99 -32.03 10.24
N TRP A 157 15.90 -30.82 9.69
CA TRP A 157 16.93 -29.79 9.87
C TRP A 157 16.66 -28.98 11.15
N GLY A 158 17.65 -28.92 12.06
CA GLY A 158 17.61 -28.04 13.24
C GLY A 158 17.67 -26.55 12.85
N PRO A 159 17.97 -25.62 13.79
CA PRO A 159 18.22 -24.22 13.44
C PRO A 159 19.48 -24.14 12.55
N VAL A 160 19.27 -24.15 11.25
CA VAL A 160 20.33 -24.14 10.24
C VAL A 160 20.99 -22.77 10.24
N LYS A 161 22.32 -22.73 10.16
CA LYS A 161 23.06 -21.50 9.92
C LYS A 161 22.56 -20.93 8.59
N ALA A 162 21.86 -19.80 8.66
CA ALA A 162 21.12 -19.25 7.55
C ALA A 162 22.01 -18.99 6.31
N ASP A 163 23.31 -18.76 6.50
CA ASP A 163 24.21 -18.11 5.53
C ASP A 163 24.57 -18.94 4.29
N SER A 164 24.20 -20.22 4.27
CA SER A 164 24.44 -21.14 3.14
C SER A 164 23.26 -22.11 2.96
N PHE A 165 22.04 -21.59 3.06
CA PHE A 165 20.84 -22.41 2.91
C PHE A 165 20.52 -22.61 1.42
N ALA A 166 20.42 -23.87 1.00
CA ALA A 166 19.95 -24.27 -0.32
C ALA A 166 18.91 -25.38 -0.17
N LEU A 167 17.81 -25.29 -0.91
CA LEU A 167 16.82 -26.35 -0.97
C LEU A 167 17.37 -27.53 -1.78
N PRO A 168 17.31 -28.78 -1.27
CA PRO A 168 17.66 -29.95 -2.05
C PRO A 168 16.79 -30.03 -3.32
N ASN A 169 17.36 -30.46 -4.46
CA ASN A 169 16.65 -30.61 -5.74
C ASN A 169 16.05 -29.31 -6.34
N MET A 170 16.48 -28.15 -5.85
CA MET A 170 16.10 -26.83 -6.38
C MET A 170 17.35 -26.10 -6.92
N PRO A 171 17.19 -25.15 -7.85
CA PRO A 171 18.29 -24.40 -8.41
C PRO A 171 18.96 -23.61 -7.30
N LEU A 172 20.28 -23.64 -7.30
CA LEU A 172 21.06 -22.80 -6.41
C LEU A 172 20.91 -21.35 -6.87
N PRO A 173 20.72 -20.40 -5.93
CA PRO A 173 20.81 -18.99 -6.28
C PRO A 173 22.19 -18.77 -6.93
N PRO A 174 22.24 -18.08 -8.08
CA PRO A 174 23.50 -17.88 -8.77
C PRO A 174 24.51 -17.13 -7.87
N ASP A 175 25.81 -17.41 -8.06
CA ASP A 175 26.94 -17.22 -7.12
C ASP A 175 27.35 -15.74 -6.87
N SER A 176 26.38 -14.84 -6.89
CA SER A 176 26.49 -13.37 -6.80
C SER A 176 26.97 -12.83 -5.46
N PHE A 177 27.06 -13.67 -4.41
CA PHE A 177 27.46 -13.25 -3.06
C PHE A 177 28.97 -13.39 -2.79
N ARG A 178 29.79 -13.80 -3.78
CA ARG A 178 31.26 -13.78 -3.63
C ARG A 178 31.79 -12.36 -3.76
N GLY A 179 32.53 -11.91 -2.74
CA GLY A 179 33.35 -10.69 -2.80
C GLY A 179 32.61 -9.37 -2.51
N ILE A 180 31.29 -9.36 -2.42
CA ILE A 180 30.57 -8.15 -2.07
C ILE A 180 30.46 -8.03 -0.54
N ARG A 181 30.83 -6.86 -0.02
CA ARG A 181 30.57 -6.38 1.35
C ARG A 181 29.07 -6.43 1.78
N LYS A 182 28.18 -6.93 0.90
CA LYS A 182 26.72 -7.12 1.04
C LYS A 182 26.31 -8.47 1.67
N ARG A 183 27.23 -9.38 2.01
CA ARG A 183 26.87 -10.67 2.67
C ARG A 183 26.20 -10.48 4.05
N THR A 184 26.59 -9.45 4.78
CA THR A 184 26.03 -9.07 6.07
C THR A 184 24.65 -8.40 5.95
N SER A 185 24.35 -7.76 4.82
CA SER A 185 23.07 -7.09 4.63
C SER A 185 21.92 -8.06 4.35
N SER A 186 22.16 -9.25 3.77
CA SER A 186 21.11 -10.27 3.59
C SER A 186 20.53 -10.75 4.92
N ILE A 187 21.36 -10.94 5.94
CA ILE A 187 20.95 -11.44 7.26
C ILE A 187 20.27 -10.32 8.06
N THR A 188 20.89 -9.14 8.15
CA THR A 188 20.30 -8.00 8.85
C THR A 188 18.99 -7.54 8.19
N ARG A 189 18.89 -7.64 6.86
CA ARG A 189 17.66 -7.39 6.10
C ARG A 189 16.61 -8.50 6.24
N TRP A 190 17.03 -9.76 6.27
CA TRP A 190 16.13 -10.87 6.56
C TRP A 190 15.55 -10.74 7.98
N PHE A 191 16.38 -10.38 8.97
CA PHE A 191 15.91 -10.10 10.32
C PHE A 191 15.02 -8.85 10.40
N SER A 192 15.31 -7.77 9.69
CA SER A 192 14.45 -6.57 9.74
C SER A 192 13.09 -6.76 9.06
N ILE A 193 13.01 -7.61 8.02
CA ILE A 193 11.75 -7.92 7.31
C ILE A 193 10.98 -9.06 7.99
N CYS A 194 11.65 -10.01 8.65
CA CYS A 194 10.99 -11.11 9.37
C CYS A 194 10.50 -10.76 10.79
N VAL A 195 10.70 -9.52 11.26
CA VAL A 195 10.17 -9.04 12.55
C VAL A 195 8.65 -8.79 12.51
N ASP A 196 7.99 -9.04 11.37
CA ASP A 196 6.54 -9.08 11.30
C ASP A 196 5.95 -10.20 12.17
N ASP A 197 5.56 -9.83 13.40
CA ASP A 197 4.79 -10.60 14.38
C ASP A 197 3.37 -10.99 13.87
N THR A 198 3.05 -10.66 12.61
CA THR A 198 1.76 -10.88 11.95
C THR A 198 1.62 -12.27 11.31
N SER A 199 2.73 -12.98 11.10
CA SER A 199 2.68 -14.34 10.57
C SER A 199 2.07 -15.30 11.59
N LYS A 200 1.11 -16.13 11.15
CA LYS A 200 0.48 -17.13 12.00
C LYS A 200 1.56 -18.05 12.58
N LYS A 201 1.78 -18.00 13.89
CA LYS A 201 2.70 -18.92 14.57
C LYS A 201 2.11 -20.34 14.46
N GLY A 202 2.96 -21.29 14.08
CA GLY A 202 2.57 -22.65 13.73
C GLY A 202 3.77 -23.60 13.75
N ARG A 203 3.52 -24.90 13.61
CA ARG A 203 4.58 -25.93 13.68
C ARG A 203 5.60 -25.81 12.55
N TYR A 204 5.20 -25.21 11.43
CA TYR A 204 5.99 -25.10 10.21
C TYR A 204 6.53 -23.69 9.97
N THR A 205 6.53 -22.79 10.96
CA THR A 205 7.05 -21.42 10.81
C THR A 205 8.49 -21.37 10.32
N ASN A 206 9.35 -22.24 10.84
CA ASN A 206 10.75 -22.31 10.41
C ASN A 206 10.86 -22.68 8.93
N THR A 207 10.09 -23.66 8.46
CA THR A 207 10.07 -24.04 7.05
C THR A 207 9.53 -22.91 6.16
N VAL A 208 8.52 -22.16 6.60
CA VAL A 208 8.04 -20.97 5.87
C VAL A 208 9.13 -19.90 5.79
N ASN A 209 9.82 -19.62 6.89
CA ASN A 209 10.89 -18.63 6.94
C ASN A 209 12.09 -19.01 6.06
N LEU A 210 12.40 -20.30 5.96
CA LEU A 210 13.41 -20.82 5.04
C LEU A 210 12.98 -20.68 3.57
N LEU A 211 11.72 -20.95 3.25
CA LEU A 211 11.19 -20.70 1.91
C LEU A 211 11.25 -19.21 1.53
N ARG A 212 10.78 -18.34 2.43
CA ARG A 212 10.88 -16.88 2.29
C ARG A 212 12.31 -16.42 2.00
N LYS A 213 13.26 -16.98 2.76
CA LYS A 213 14.68 -16.72 2.54
C LYS A 213 15.13 -17.19 1.16
N TYR A 214 14.84 -18.45 0.81
CA TYR A 214 15.28 -19.04 -0.45
C TYR A 214 14.79 -18.26 -1.66
N PHE A 215 13.48 -17.99 -1.74
CA PHE A 215 12.90 -17.26 -2.88
C PHE A 215 13.39 -15.80 -2.93
N GLY A 216 13.54 -15.15 -1.77
CA GLY A 216 14.11 -13.82 -1.68
C GLY A 216 15.56 -13.76 -2.17
N ASP A 217 16.42 -14.63 -1.63
CA ASP A 217 17.84 -14.72 -2.05
C ASP A 217 17.96 -15.07 -3.54
N PHE A 218 17.12 -15.96 -4.05
CA PHE A 218 17.10 -16.33 -5.47
C PHE A 218 16.71 -15.16 -6.37
N LEU A 219 15.66 -14.42 -6.02
CA LEU A 219 15.21 -13.24 -6.75
C LEU A 219 16.28 -12.13 -6.78
N ILE A 220 16.92 -11.88 -5.64
CA ILE A 220 17.99 -10.86 -5.55
C ILE A 220 19.22 -11.31 -6.34
N ALA A 221 19.63 -12.57 -6.21
CA ALA A 221 20.80 -13.10 -6.90
C ALA A 221 20.60 -13.07 -8.42
N THR A 222 19.44 -13.48 -8.91
CA THR A 222 19.13 -13.45 -10.35
C THR A 222 19.12 -12.03 -10.90
N TYR A 223 18.53 -11.08 -10.19
CA TYR A 223 18.62 -9.66 -10.52
C TYR A 223 20.07 -9.19 -10.60
N LEU A 224 20.87 -9.44 -9.57
CA LEU A 224 22.27 -9.00 -9.53
C LEU A 224 23.10 -9.58 -10.68
N ASN A 225 22.91 -10.85 -11.05
CA ASN A 225 23.61 -11.40 -12.21
C ASN A 225 23.13 -10.79 -13.52
N ALA A 226 21.83 -10.55 -13.68
CA ALA A 226 21.32 -9.88 -14.87
C ALA A 226 21.94 -8.48 -15.04
N VAL A 227 22.04 -7.73 -13.95
CA VAL A 227 22.72 -6.43 -13.93
C VAL A 227 24.21 -6.57 -14.22
N GLN A 228 24.93 -7.52 -13.61
CA GLN A 228 26.36 -7.72 -13.85
C GLN A 228 26.67 -8.16 -15.30
N GLU A 229 25.84 -9.04 -15.87
CA GLU A 229 25.97 -9.52 -17.25
C GLU A 229 25.74 -8.41 -18.27
N SER A 230 24.92 -7.41 -17.93
CA SER A 230 24.60 -6.27 -18.81
C SER A 230 25.79 -5.33 -19.05
N ARG A 231 26.79 -5.32 -18.15
CA ARG A 231 28.03 -4.50 -18.22
C ARG A 231 27.80 -2.98 -18.34
N TYR A 232 26.63 -2.48 -17.94
CA TYR A 232 26.42 -1.03 -17.81
C TYR A 232 27.14 -0.46 -16.58
N ASP A 233 27.37 0.85 -16.60
CA ASP A 233 27.95 1.59 -15.47
C ASP A 233 26.97 1.69 -14.30
N ASP A 234 27.50 1.77 -13.08
CA ASP A 234 26.74 1.86 -11.83
C ASP A 234 25.85 3.12 -11.80
N ALA A 235 26.31 4.21 -12.43
CA ALA A 235 25.52 5.43 -12.57
C ALA A 235 24.26 5.24 -13.44
N TYR A 236 24.38 4.45 -14.52
CA TYR A 236 23.25 4.13 -15.40
C TYR A 236 22.25 3.22 -14.69
N ILE A 237 22.76 2.17 -14.04
CA ILE A 237 21.95 1.23 -13.26
C ILE A 237 21.16 1.98 -12.18
N GLY A 238 21.84 2.81 -11.38
CA GLY A 238 21.19 3.62 -10.34
C GLY A 238 20.18 4.63 -10.91
N GLY A 239 20.40 5.14 -12.12
CA GLY A 239 19.45 5.98 -12.84
C GLY A 239 18.15 5.25 -13.14
N ILE A 240 18.24 4.07 -13.77
CA ILE A 240 17.08 3.23 -14.11
C ILE A 240 16.35 2.77 -12.84
N GLU A 241 17.09 2.30 -11.83
CA GLU A 241 16.54 1.89 -10.54
C GLU A 241 15.69 3.00 -9.89
N ARG A 242 16.23 4.22 -9.85
CA ARG A 242 15.54 5.40 -9.29
C ARG A 242 14.32 5.77 -10.13
N GLU A 243 14.45 5.76 -11.45
CA GLU A 243 13.35 6.12 -12.36
C GLU A 243 12.17 5.15 -12.21
N VAL A 244 12.43 3.84 -12.24
CA VAL A 244 11.39 2.81 -12.09
C VAL A 244 10.71 2.93 -10.73
N LEU A 245 11.47 3.11 -9.65
CA LEU A 245 10.92 3.33 -8.30
C LEU A 245 9.97 4.53 -8.25
N LEU A 246 10.42 5.70 -8.74
CA LEU A 246 9.62 6.92 -8.70
C LEU A 246 8.38 6.82 -9.58
N LYS A 247 8.52 6.33 -10.81
CA LYS A 247 7.42 6.24 -11.76
C LYS A 247 6.32 5.29 -11.26
N THR A 248 6.69 4.12 -10.76
CA THR A 248 5.73 3.15 -10.20
C THR A 248 5.02 3.70 -8.97
N LEU A 249 5.75 4.35 -8.04
CA LEU A 249 5.17 4.98 -6.86
C LEU A 249 4.20 6.12 -7.22
N ASP A 250 4.63 7.04 -8.10
CA ASP A 250 3.84 8.21 -8.47
C ASP A 250 2.56 7.81 -9.24
N THR A 251 2.63 6.77 -10.08
CA THR A 251 1.47 6.26 -10.84
C THR A 251 0.42 5.66 -9.90
N LEU A 252 0.82 4.70 -9.06
CA LEU A 252 -0.10 4.05 -8.14
C LEU A 252 -0.62 4.99 -7.03
N TRP A 253 0.18 5.99 -6.63
CA TRP A 253 -0.27 7.01 -5.69
C TRP A 253 -1.38 7.90 -6.28
N LYS A 254 -1.24 8.30 -7.56
CA LYS A 254 -2.30 9.05 -8.26
C LYS A 254 -3.59 8.24 -8.34
N ASP A 255 -3.51 6.97 -8.71
CA ASP A 255 -4.67 6.07 -8.75
C ASP A 255 -5.30 5.91 -7.37
N HIS A 256 -4.48 5.78 -6.33
CA HIS A 256 -4.97 5.71 -4.95
C HIS A 256 -5.71 6.99 -4.54
N LEU A 257 -5.22 8.18 -4.87
CA LEU A 257 -5.92 9.44 -4.59
C LEU A 257 -7.29 9.50 -5.28
N VAL A 258 -7.38 9.04 -6.54
CA VAL A 258 -8.66 8.93 -7.26
C VAL A 258 -9.58 7.94 -6.56
N ASN A 259 -9.07 6.79 -6.12
CA ASN A 259 -9.84 5.78 -5.41
C ASN A 259 -10.32 6.26 -4.04
N MET A 260 -9.53 7.04 -3.31
CA MET A 260 -9.91 7.65 -2.04
C MET A 260 -11.02 8.69 -2.20
N ASN A 261 -10.97 9.51 -3.27
CA ASN A 261 -12.04 10.45 -3.59
C ASN A 261 -13.36 9.72 -3.89
N LYS A 262 -13.30 8.62 -4.65
CA LYS A 262 -14.47 7.74 -4.91
C LYS A 262 -14.99 7.10 -3.63
N LEU A 263 -14.10 6.59 -2.77
CA LEU A 263 -14.45 5.97 -1.50
C LEU A 263 -15.15 6.94 -0.55
N SER A 264 -14.63 8.17 -0.42
CA SER A 264 -15.24 9.24 0.40
C SER A 264 -16.70 9.48 0.01
N SER A 265 -16.99 9.54 -1.30
CA SER A 265 -18.35 9.72 -1.80
C SER A 265 -19.24 8.50 -1.55
N ALA A 266 -18.70 7.28 -1.76
CA ALA A 266 -19.46 6.03 -1.63
C ALA A 266 -19.81 5.67 -0.19
N VAL A 267 -18.93 5.96 0.77
CA VAL A 267 -19.09 5.56 2.16
C VAL A 267 -20.24 6.32 2.84
N ASN A 268 -20.60 7.51 2.36
CA ASN A 268 -21.78 8.24 2.82
C ASN A 268 -23.08 7.44 2.61
N VAL A 269 -23.17 6.61 1.57
CA VAL A 269 -24.35 5.75 1.33
C VAL A 269 -24.42 4.61 2.35
N ARG A 270 -23.29 4.17 2.91
CA ARG A 270 -23.27 3.10 3.93
C ARG A 270 -23.85 3.55 5.28
N SER A 271 -24.00 4.86 5.49
CA SER A 271 -24.70 5.41 6.67
C SER A 271 -26.14 4.92 6.78
N PHE A 272 -26.81 4.62 5.66
CA PHE A 272 -28.16 4.03 5.64
C PHE A 272 -28.22 2.64 6.31
N GLY A 273 -27.08 1.95 6.39
CA GLY A 273 -26.93 0.68 7.10
C GLY A 273 -26.55 0.82 8.57
N HIS A 274 -26.72 2.00 9.18
CA HIS A 274 -26.32 2.31 10.57
C HIS A 274 -24.82 2.11 10.86
N ARG A 275 -23.98 2.17 9.82
CA ARG A 275 -22.52 2.14 9.98
C ARG A 275 -21.96 3.55 9.98
N ASN A 276 -20.90 3.77 10.76
CA ASN A 276 -20.22 5.06 10.80
C ASN A 276 -19.39 5.26 9.51
N PRO A 277 -19.70 6.25 8.65
CA PRO A 277 -18.97 6.50 7.41
C PRO A 277 -17.48 6.74 7.63
N LEU A 278 -17.11 7.45 8.70
CA LEU A 278 -15.71 7.76 8.96
C LEU A 278 -14.89 6.51 9.28
N GLU A 279 -15.46 5.56 10.03
CA GLU A 279 -14.79 4.30 10.38
C GLU A 279 -14.62 3.41 9.16
N GLU A 280 -15.66 3.28 8.34
CA GLU A 280 -15.61 2.52 7.08
C GLU A 280 -14.55 3.11 6.12
N TYR A 281 -14.49 4.44 5.99
CA TYR A 281 -13.45 5.11 5.20
C TYR A 281 -12.05 4.88 5.74
N LYS A 282 -11.85 4.90 7.06
CA LYS A 282 -10.55 4.59 7.68
C LYS A 282 -10.13 3.15 7.39
N ILE A 283 -11.05 2.19 7.53
CA ILE A 283 -10.75 0.76 7.32
C ILE A 283 -10.44 0.48 5.86
N ASP A 284 -11.35 0.87 4.94
CA ASP A 284 -11.18 0.58 3.52
C ASP A 284 -10.05 1.43 2.92
N GLY A 285 -9.89 2.68 3.35
CA GLY A 285 -8.79 3.54 2.94
C GLY A 285 -7.42 3.00 3.36
N CYS A 286 -7.32 2.41 4.56
CA CYS A 286 -6.10 1.72 4.99
C CYS A 286 -5.82 0.46 4.16
N ARG A 287 -6.86 -0.34 3.85
CA ARG A 287 -6.72 -1.52 2.99
C ARG A 287 -6.27 -1.16 1.58
N PHE A 288 -6.86 -0.13 0.97
CA PHE A 288 -6.46 0.37 -0.34
C PHE A 288 -5.02 0.86 -0.32
N PHE A 289 -4.61 1.57 0.74
CA PHE A 289 -3.24 2.05 0.88
C PHE A 289 -2.22 0.91 0.98
N ILE A 290 -2.49 -0.10 1.82
CA ILE A 290 -1.61 -1.29 1.94
C ILE A 290 -1.54 -2.05 0.61
N SER A 291 -2.67 -2.19 -0.08
CA SER A 291 -2.73 -2.85 -1.39
C SER A 291 -1.93 -2.08 -2.44
N MET A 292 -2.02 -0.75 -2.43
CA MET A 292 -1.22 0.12 -3.29
C MET A 292 0.28 -0.02 -3.01
N LEU A 293 0.70 -0.03 -1.74
CA LEU A 293 2.11 -0.23 -1.40
C LEU A 293 2.64 -1.61 -1.84
N SER A 294 1.83 -2.68 -1.70
CA SER A 294 2.17 -4.02 -2.22
C SER A 294 2.26 -4.03 -3.74
N ALA A 295 1.30 -3.42 -4.43
CA ALA A 295 1.33 -3.25 -5.88
C ALA A 295 2.57 -2.46 -6.35
N THR A 296 2.96 -1.41 -5.64
CA THR A 296 4.19 -0.64 -5.95
C THR A 296 5.40 -1.54 -5.90
N ARG A 297 5.60 -2.29 -4.79
CA ARG A 297 6.72 -3.21 -4.67
C ARG A 297 6.74 -4.22 -5.81
N ARG A 298 5.59 -4.82 -6.10
CA ARG A 298 5.47 -5.85 -7.14
C ARG A 298 5.78 -5.30 -8.53
N LEU A 299 5.15 -4.19 -8.93
CA LEU A 299 5.38 -3.59 -10.24
C LEU A 299 6.81 -3.07 -10.40
N THR A 300 7.43 -2.49 -9.36
CA THR A 300 8.85 -2.10 -9.42
C THR A 300 9.73 -3.32 -9.70
N VAL A 301 9.53 -4.42 -8.97
CA VAL A 301 10.32 -5.65 -9.12
C VAL A 301 10.13 -6.27 -10.50
N GLU A 302 8.88 -6.43 -10.94
CA GLU A 302 8.55 -6.97 -12.27
C GLU A 302 9.17 -6.11 -13.39
N SER A 303 9.03 -4.79 -13.30
CA SER A 303 9.59 -3.85 -14.30
C SER A 303 11.11 -3.98 -14.38
N LEU A 304 11.81 -4.04 -13.24
CA LEU A 304 13.27 -4.18 -13.21
C LEU A 304 13.73 -5.55 -13.72
N VAL A 305 13.12 -6.64 -13.26
CA VAL A 305 13.47 -8.00 -13.69
C VAL A 305 13.25 -8.16 -15.20
N HIS A 306 12.16 -7.62 -15.73
CA HIS A 306 11.88 -7.61 -17.15
C HIS A 306 12.91 -6.76 -17.92
N TYR A 307 13.13 -5.51 -17.49
CA TYR A 307 14.08 -4.59 -18.11
C TYR A 307 15.49 -5.21 -18.27
N TRP A 308 16.02 -5.82 -17.21
CA TRP A 308 17.37 -6.41 -17.26
C TRP A 308 17.44 -7.77 -17.95
N SER A 309 16.29 -8.39 -18.25
CA SER A 309 16.24 -9.61 -19.05
C SER A 309 16.32 -9.36 -20.56
N SER A 310 15.83 -8.21 -21.03
CA SER A 310 15.92 -7.76 -22.44
C SER A 310 16.13 -6.23 -22.50
N PRO A 311 17.36 -5.73 -22.27
CA PRO A 311 17.64 -4.29 -22.22
C PRO A 311 17.64 -3.60 -23.61
N MET A 312 17.53 -4.36 -24.71
CA MET A 312 17.49 -3.81 -26.08
C MET A 312 16.09 -3.44 -26.57
N GLU A 313 15.03 -3.85 -25.87
CA GLU A 313 13.62 -3.51 -26.19
C GLU A 313 13.05 -2.47 -25.21
N SER A 314 13.83 -2.00 -24.24
CA SER A 314 13.34 -1.25 -23.09
C SER A 314 13.23 0.27 -23.27
N GLU A 315 13.61 0.83 -24.43
CA GLU A 315 13.15 2.17 -24.83
C GLU A 315 11.61 2.21 -25.00
N GLU A 316 10.96 1.06 -25.19
CA GLU A 316 9.51 0.97 -25.38
C GLU A 316 8.69 0.72 -24.10
N ILE A 317 9.30 0.43 -22.94
CA ILE A 317 8.55 0.12 -21.70
C ILE A 317 7.69 1.32 -21.23
N PHE A 318 7.90 2.51 -21.80
CA PHE A 318 7.27 3.74 -21.33
C PHE A 318 6.67 4.65 -22.41
N ASN A 319 6.58 4.22 -23.68
CA ASN A 319 6.01 5.04 -24.77
C ASN A 319 4.51 4.82 -25.04
N THR A 320 3.79 4.03 -24.23
CA THR A 320 2.38 3.68 -24.53
C THR A 320 1.31 4.48 -23.78
N GLU A 321 1.63 5.58 -23.10
CA GLU A 321 0.60 6.40 -22.40
C GLU A 321 0.40 7.83 -22.93
N ASP A 322 1.07 8.23 -24.02
CA ASP A 322 0.84 9.52 -24.71
C ASP A 322 0.16 9.35 -26.09
N GLN A 323 -0.87 8.51 -26.19
CA GLN A 323 -1.82 8.51 -27.31
C GLN A 323 -3.28 8.50 -26.87
#